data_AF-A0A3E3DZW5-F1
#
_entry.id   AF-A0A3E3DZW5-F1
#
_cell.length_a   1.000
_cell.length_b   1.000
_cell.length_c   1.000
_cell.angle_alpha   90.00
_cell.angle_beta   90.00
_cell.angle_gamma   90.00
#
_symmetry.space_group_name_H-M   'P 1'
#
loop_
_entity.id
_entity.type
_entity.pdbx_description
1 polymer ?
#
loop_
_entity_poly.entity_id
_entity_poly.type
_entity_poly.pdbx_seq_one_letter_code
_entity_poly.pdbx_strand_id
1 'polypeptide(L)' 'MTNREYIIAQLSGEDYIDDNGVSYESMVCNSIACPYFTGDERAFCLYEDVKENDYDTCFKCKENWLNSEVQE' A
#
# COMPACT_ATOMS: atom_id res chain seq x y z
N MET A 1 12.35 -6.08 7.92
CA MET A 1 11.99 -4.71 7.52
C MET A 1 10.55 -4.74 7.08
N THR A 2 9.72 -3.86 7.61
CA THR A 2 8.32 -3.71 7.20
C THR A 2 8.21 -2.89 5.92
N ASN A 3 7.08 -3.01 5.19
CA ASN A 3 6.83 -2.17 4.02
C ASN A 3 6.83 -0.68 4.36
N ARG A 4 6.36 -0.30 5.57
CA ARG A 4 6.42 1.07 6.09
C ARG A 4 7.85 1.58 6.17
N GLU A 5 8.73 0.83 6.82
CA GLU A 5 10.15 1.18 6.96
C GLU A 5 10.84 1.25 5.59
N TYR A 6 10.52 0.31 4.71
CA TYR A 6 11.06 0.27 3.36
C TYR A 6 10.66 1.51 2.54
N ILE A 7 9.38 1.89 2.50
CA ILE A 7 8.94 3.09 1.78
C ILE A 7 9.61 4.34 2.35
N ILE A 8 9.65 4.48 3.67
CA ILE A 8 10.30 5.64 4.30
C ILE A 8 11.79 5.71 3.91
N ALA A 9 12.47 4.56 3.92
CA ALA A 9 13.87 4.48 3.51
C ALA A 9 14.06 4.82 2.01
N GLN A 10 13.15 4.37 1.14
CA GLN A 10 13.17 4.71 -0.29
C GLN A 10 12.97 6.21 -0.51
N LEU A 11 12.04 6.84 0.20
CA LEU A 11 11.73 8.28 0.08
C LEU A 11 12.75 9.20 0.75
N SER A 12 13.61 8.66 1.61
CA SER A 12 14.63 9.41 2.36
C SER A 12 16.06 9.02 1.99
N GLY A 13 16.24 8.08 1.07
CA GLY A 13 17.54 7.54 0.69
C GLY A 13 18.35 8.50 -0.18
N GLU A 14 19.68 8.36 -0.16
CA GLU A 14 20.56 9.13 -1.05
C GLU A 14 20.31 8.81 -2.54
N ASP A 15 19.83 7.59 -2.82
CA ASP A 15 19.43 7.13 -4.16
C ASP A 15 17.96 7.41 -4.48
N TYR A 16 17.24 8.20 -3.66
CA TYR A 16 15.87 8.60 -3.94
C TYR A 16 15.81 9.36 -5.27
N ILE A 17 15.16 8.76 -6.27
CA ILE A 17 14.83 9.42 -7.51
C ILE A 17 13.54 10.20 -7.26
N ASP A 18 13.65 11.53 -7.26
CA ASP A 18 12.49 12.40 -7.13
C ASP A 18 11.59 12.31 -8.37
N ASP A 19 10.64 11.37 -8.33
CA ASP A 19 9.65 11.14 -9.39
C ASP A 19 8.51 12.18 -9.33
N ASN A 20 8.87 13.47 -9.39
CA ASN A 20 7.97 14.62 -9.21
C ASN A 20 7.34 14.74 -7.81
N GLY A 21 8.10 14.47 -6.74
CA GLY A 21 7.64 14.68 -5.37
C GLY A 21 6.64 13.62 -4.90
N VAL A 22 6.82 12.36 -5.31
CA VAL A 22 5.98 11.25 -4.84
C VAL A 22 5.98 11.21 -3.31
N SER A 23 4.81 11.45 -2.72
CA SER A 23 4.65 11.39 -1.27
C SER A 23 4.55 9.94 -0.78
N TYR A 24 4.78 9.74 0.51
CA TYR A 24 4.52 8.48 1.20
C TYR A 24 3.11 7.95 0.92
N GLU A 25 2.11 8.80 1.00
CA GLU A 25 0.71 8.44 0.75
C GLU A 25 0.50 7.97 -0.69
N SER A 26 1.13 8.62 -1.67
CA SER A 26 1.05 8.23 -3.08
C SER A 26 1.71 6.85 -3.32
N MET A 27 2.87 6.61 -2.72
CA MET A 27 3.55 5.30 -2.74
C MET A 27 2.67 4.18 -2.15
N VAL A 28 2.05 4.42 -0.99
CA VAL A 28 1.13 3.47 -0.36
C VAL A 28 -0.13 3.26 -1.20
N CYS A 29 -0.64 4.31 -1.85
CA CYS A 29 -1.77 4.21 -2.77
C CYS A 29 -1.46 3.34 -3.99
N ASN A 30 -0.27 3.48 -4.57
CA ASN A 30 0.15 2.72 -5.74
C ASN A 30 0.61 1.29 -5.43
N SER A 31 1.09 1.03 -4.21
CA SER A 31 1.60 -0.30 -3.85
C SER A 31 0.49 -1.31 -3.60
N ILE A 32 -0.66 -0.87 -3.07
CA ILE A 32 -1.78 -1.74 -2.73
C ILE A 32 -3.10 -1.15 -3.21
N ALA A 33 -3.83 -1.90 -4.01
CA ALA A 33 -5.19 -1.55 -4.38
C ALA A 33 -6.13 -1.80 -3.20
N CYS A 34 -7.09 -0.90 -3.00
CA CYS A 34 -8.13 -1.12 -2.03
C CYS A 34 -9.27 -1.96 -2.63
N PRO A 35 -10.10 -2.61 -1.79
CA PRO A 35 -11.15 -3.52 -2.25
C PRO A 35 -12.16 -2.91 -3.24
N TYR A 36 -12.32 -1.58 -3.25
CA TYR A 36 -13.13 -0.88 -4.26
C TYR A 36 -12.62 -1.01 -5.69
N PHE A 37 -11.36 -1.42 -5.88
CA PHE A 37 -10.79 -1.82 -7.15
C PHE A 37 -10.73 -3.35 -7.27
N THR A 38 -11.87 -4.02 -7.09
CA THR A 38 -11.98 -5.48 -7.24
C THR A 38 -11.40 -5.95 -8.58
N GLY A 39 -10.44 -6.87 -8.52
CA GLY A 39 -9.76 -7.44 -9.69
C GLY A 39 -8.32 -6.96 -9.91
N ASP A 40 -7.82 -6.01 -9.12
CA ASP A 40 -6.40 -5.65 -9.11
C ASP A 40 -5.60 -6.71 -8.31
N GLU A 41 -4.54 -7.25 -8.92
CA GLU A 41 -3.66 -8.24 -8.30
C GLU A 41 -2.90 -7.69 -7.07
N ARG A 42 -2.79 -6.36 -6.94
CA ARG A 42 -2.23 -5.67 -5.78
C ARG A 42 -3.24 -5.52 -4.64
N ALA A 43 -4.45 -6.06 -4.76
CA ALA A 43 -5.43 -6.01 -3.68
C ALA A 43 -4.99 -6.95 -2.55
N PHE A 44 -4.49 -6.37 -1.45
CA PHE A 44 -4.09 -7.15 -0.27
C PHE A 44 -5.27 -7.87 0.39
N CYS A 45 -6.47 -7.29 0.28
CA CYS A 45 -7.71 -7.86 0.78
C CYS A 45 -8.58 -8.28 -0.39
N LEU A 46 -8.42 -9.52 -0.85
CA LEU A 46 -9.36 -10.20 -1.73
C LEU A 46 -10.27 -11.06 -0.86
N TYR A 47 -11.45 -10.55 -0.52
CA TYR A 47 -12.49 -11.38 0.11
C TYR A 47 -13.65 -11.57 -0.86
N GLU A 48 -14.09 -12.81 -1.00
CA GLU A 48 -15.21 -13.22 -1.87
C GLU A 48 -16.56 -12.62 -1.46
N ASP A 49 -16.65 -11.98 -0.29
CA ASP A 49 -17.89 -11.49 0.33
C ASP A 49 -17.86 -9.99 0.70
N VAL A 50 -17.12 -9.15 -0.03
CA VAL A 50 -17.18 -7.68 0.16
C VAL A 50 -18.52 -7.15 -0.37
N LYS A 51 -19.57 -7.25 0.45
CA LYS A 51 -20.85 -6.58 0.20
C LYS A 51 -20.77 -5.07 0.40
N GLU A 52 -19.72 -4.56 1.06
CA GLU A 52 -19.53 -3.13 1.29
C GLU A 52 -18.07 -2.75 1.07
N ASN A 53 -17.81 -2.09 -0.07
CA ASN A 53 -16.58 -1.36 -0.34
C ASN A 53 -16.51 -0.13 0.57
N ASP A 54 -16.30 -0.32 1.88
CA ASP A 54 -16.16 0.78 2.81
C ASP A 54 -14.69 1.25 2.94
N TYR A 55 -14.55 2.53 3.27
CA TYR A 55 -13.26 3.22 3.44
C TYR A 55 -12.42 2.59 4.56
N ASP A 56 -13.07 2.09 5.62
CA ASP A 56 -12.41 1.48 6.78
C ASP A 56 -11.69 0.19 6.41
N THR A 57 -12.27 -0.62 5.53
CA THR A 57 -11.65 -1.83 5.01
C THR A 57 -10.40 -1.48 4.20
N CYS A 58 -10.49 -0.50 3.31
CA CYS A 58 -9.33 0.01 2.58
C CYS A 58 -8.19 0.46 3.51
N PHE A 59 -8.51 1.26 4.52
CA PHE A 59 -7.55 1.74 5.51
C PHE A 59 -6.88 0.58 6.24
N LYS A 60 -7.65 -0.38 6.76
CA LYS A 60 -7.12 -1.57 7.45
C LYS A 60 -6.23 -2.41 6.56
N CYS A 61 -6.57 -2.59 5.29
CA CYS A 61 -5.76 -3.35 4.34
C CYS A 61 -4.42 -2.67 4.07
N LYS A 62 -4.42 -1.35 3.85
CA LYS A 62 -3.20 -0.57 3.68
C LYS A 62 -2.33 -0.60 4.93
N GLU A 63 -2.92 -0.45 6.12
CA GLU A 63 -2.20 -0.54 7.39
C GLU A 63 -1.62 -1.94 7.63
N ASN A 64 -2.36 -3.00 7.35
CA ASN A 64 -1.86 -4.37 7.48
C ASN A 64 -0.67 -4.63 6.55
N TRP A 65 -0.76 -4.19 5.30
CA TRP A 65 0.35 -4.29 4.35
C TRP A 65 1.56 -3.46 4.80
N LEU A 66 1.35 -2.23 5.28
CA LEU A 66 2.43 -1.38 5.79
C LEU A 66 3.18 -2.05 6.95
N ASN A 67 2.47 -2.80 7.79
CA ASN A 67 3.02 -3.49 8.95
C ASN A 67 3.52 -4.91 8.63
N SER A 68 3.27 -5.44 7.42
CA SER A 68 3.83 -6.73 7.00
C SER A 68 5.29 -6.60 6.61
N GLU A 69 6.03 -7.70 6.70
CA GLU A 69 7.41 -7.77 6.21
C GLU A 69 7.44 -7.55 4.69
N VAL A 70 8.52 -6.93 4.21
CA VAL A 70 8.81 -6.86 2.77
C VAL A 70 8.99 -8.28 2.26
N GLN A 71 8.23 -8.65 1.23
CA GLN A 71 8.43 -9.92 0.54
C GLN A 71 9.63 -9.76 -0.42
N GLU A 72 10.62 -10.64 -0.29
CA GLU A 72 11.75 -10.76 -1.24
C GLU A 72 11.33 -11.40 -2.56
#